data_AF-A0A1Y3MMF2-F1
#
_entry.id   AF-A0A1Y3MMF2-F1
#
_cell.length_a   1.000
_cell.length_b   1.000
_cell.length_c   1.000
_cell.angle_alpha   90.00
_cell.angle_beta   90.00
_cell.angle_gamma   90.00
#
_symmetry.space_group_name_H-M   'P 1'
#
loop_
_entity.id
_entity.type
_entity.pdbx_description
1 polymer ?
#
loop_
_entity_poly.entity_id
_entity_poly.type
_entity_poly.pdbx_seq_one_letter_code
_entity_poly.pdbx_strand_id
1 'polypeptide(L)'
;MVHAGGVSENLAASSYNNVTRLFNLWMSEKEAFDESGYRAKLVSISYNNKAIGHYSQIVWASNSKLGCGYNHCDNVGNLLVCRYETGNIINYQVYGEPIQTIDDTNLNSSDGISALIYNKLFYNMLFMTILCILL
;
A
#
# COMPACT_ATOMS: atom_id res chain seq x y z
N MET A 1 -12.65 6.91 6.62
CA MET A 1 -11.37 6.23 6.27
C MET A 1 -10.97 5.42 7.49
N VAL A 2 -10.94 4.10 7.34
CA VAL A 2 -10.41 3.19 8.35
C VAL A 2 -8.88 3.26 8.29
N HIS A 3 -8.22 3.39 9.44
CA HIS A 3 -6.76 3.43 9.53
C HIS A 3 -6.26 2.08 10.06
N ALA A 4 -5.22 1.52 9.44
CA ALA A 4 -4.63 0.26 9.87
C ALA A 4 -3.79 0.42 11.15
N GLY A 5 -3.98 -0.49 12.10
CA GLY A 5 -3.21 -0.56 13.36
C GLY A 5 -2.07 -1.60 13.36
N GLY A 6 -1.81 -2.27 12.23
CA GLY A 6 -0.74 -3.25 12.07
C GLY A 6 0.33 -2.74 11.11
N VAL A 7 1.60 -2.95 11.45
CA VAL A 7 2.83 -2.42 10.82
C VAL A 7 2.96 -2.58 9.30
N SER A 8 2.10 -3.34 8.61
CA SER A 8 2.15 -3.50 7.14
C SER A 8 0.80 -3.88 6.52
N GLU A 9 -0.21 -3.02 6.67
CA GLU A 9 -1.56 -3.25 6.16
C GLU A 9 -2.22 -1.93 5.71
N ASN A 10 -2.98 -1.96 4.62
CA ASN A 10 -3.80 -0.85 4.15
C ASN A 10 -5.27 -1.29 4.08
N LEU A 11 -6.19 -0.46 4.61
CA LEU A 11 -7.63 -0.69 4.54
C LEU A 11 -8.31 0.50 3.85
N ALA A 12 -9.30 0.21 3.02
CA ALA A 12 -10.20 1.21 2.47
C ALA A 12 -11.62 0.63 2.38
N ALA A 13 -12.58 1.36 2.93
CA ALA A 13 -13.99 0.98 2.91
C ALA A 13 -14.82 2.07 2.23
N SER A 14 -15.78 1.67 1.40
CA SER A 14 -16.71 2.59 0.76
C SER A 14 -17.99 1.92 0.27
N SER A 15 -19.08 2.66 0.17
CA SER A 15 -20.30 2.19 -0.48
C SER A 15 -20.16 1.99 -1.99
N TYR A 16 -19.12 2.54 -2.63
CA TYR A 16 -18.86 2.35 -4.07
C TYR A 16 -18.19 0.99 -4.34
N ASN A 17 -18.64 0.28 -5.37
CA ASN A 17 -18.13 -1.06 -5.75
C ASN A 17 -16.90 -1.01 -6.67
N ASN A 18 -15.94 -0.13 -6.37
CA ASN A 18 -14.83 0.16 -7.29
C ASN A 18 -13.48 0.07 -6.55
N VAL A 19 -12.73 -1.00 -6.82
CA VAL A 19 -11.40 -1.24 -6.26
C VAL A 19 -10.43 -0.10 -6.59
N THR A 20 -10.46 0.42 -7.82
CA THR A 20 -9.61 1.56 -8.23
C THR A 20 -9.89 2.79 -7.37
N ARG A 21 -11.16 3.06 -7.04
CA ARG A 21 -11.51 4.18 -6.16
C ARG A 21 -10.97 3.98 -4.75
N LEU A 22 -11.08 2.76 -4.19
CA LEU A 22 -10.56 2.44 -2.87
C LEU A 22 -9.02 2.54 -2.82
N PHE A 23 -8.33 2.03 -3.83
CA PHE A 23 -6.89 2.15 -3.99
C PHE A 23 -6.44 3.62 -4.11
N ASN A 24 -7.18 4.43 -4.87
CA ASN A 24 -6.85 5.85 -5.04
C ASN A 24 -7.02 6.66 -3.75
N LEU A 25 -7.77 6.19 -2.75
CA LEU A 25 -7.79 6.82 -1.43
C LEU A 25 -6.42 6.72 -0.77
N TRP A 26 -5.73 5.58 -0.88
CA TRP A 26 -4.36 5.44 -0.39
C TRP A 26 -3.38 6.30 -1.18
N MET A 27 -3.52 6.32 -2.51
CA MET A 27 -2.63 7.12 -3.37
C MET A 27 -2.79 8.63 -3.17
N SER A 28 -3.96 9.08 -2.72
CA SER A 28 -4.24 10.51 -2.48
C SER A 28 -3.37 11.13 -1.38
N GLU A 29 -2.72 10.31 -0.56
CA GLU A 29 -1.79 10.77 0.48
C GLU A 29 -0.43 11.22 -0.06
N LYS A 30 -0.15 10.97 -1.35
CA LYS A 30 1.15 11.27 -1.99
C LYS A 30 1.63 12.69 -1.75
N GLU A 31 0.77 13.69 -1.94
CA GLU A 31 1.16 15.10 -1.82
C GLU A 31 1.67 15.41 -0.41
N ALA A 32 0.94 15.00 0.62
CA ALA A 32 1.34 15.18 2.01
C ALA A 32 2.62 14.38 2.35
N PHE A 33 2.78 13.19 1.77
CA PHE A 33 4.02 12.42 1.93
C PHE A 33 5.21 13.13 1.29
N ASP A 34 5.07 13.65 0.07
CA ASP A 34 6.14 14.36 -0.62
C ASP A 34 6.54 15.63 0.15
N GLU A 35 5.54 16.41 0.64
CA GLU A 35 5.74 17.59 1.49
C GLU A 35 6.46 17.27 2.81
N SER A 36 6.28 16.06 3.35
CA SER A 36 6.87 15.67 4.63
C SER A 36 8.40 15.53 4.59
N GLY A 37 8.97 15.26 3.42
CA GLY A 37 10.40 14.92 3.27
C GLY A 37 10.80 13.57 3.88
N TYR A 38 9.84 12.72 4.28
CA TYR A 38 10.10 11.46 5.00
C TYR A 38 10.56 10.31 4.11
N ARG A 39 10.75 10.53 2.81
CA ARG A 39 11.23 9.52 1.86
C ARG A 39 12.53 8.85 2.31
N ALA A 40 13.54 9.64 2.66
CA ALA A 40 14.86 9.13 3.03
C ALA A 40 14.88 8.46 4.41
N LYS A 41 13.94 8.85 5.28
CA LYS A 41 13.78 8.33 6.63
C LYS A 41 12.37 8.60 7.11
N LEU A 42 11.56 7.56 7.28
CA LEU A 42 10.20 7.69 7.77
C LEU A 42 10.21 8.09 9.24
N VAL A 43 9.62 9.24 9.59
CA VAL A 43 9.57 9.74 10.98
C VAL A 43 8.21 9.47 11.62
N SER A 44 7.14 9.53 10.84
CA SER A 44 5.75 9.29 11.25
C SER A 44 4.94 8.80 10.06
N ILE A 45 3.81 8.15 10.32
CA ILE A 45 2.77 7.79 9.31
C ILE A 45 1.73 8.91 9.11
N SER A 46 1.97 10.07 9.73
CA SER A 46 1.19 11.29 9.57
C SER A 46 2.10 12.50 9.44
N TYR A 47 1.63 13.52 8.72
CA TYR A 47 2.31 14.80 8.55
C TYR A 47 1.27 15.92 8.48
N ASN A 48 1.41 16.97 9.30
CA ASN A 48 0.47 18.10 9.37
C ASN A 48 -1.01 17.69 9.48
N ASN A 49 -1.31 16.73 10.39
CA ASN A 49 -2.64 16.14 10.58
C ASN A 49 -3.22 15.40 9.35
N LYS A 50 -2.43 15.18 8.30
CA LYS A 50 -2.77 14.34 7.15
C LYS A 50 -2.15 12.96 7.33
N ALA A 51 -2.85 11.93 6.89
CA ALA A 51 -2.29 10.58 6.81
C ALA A 51 -1.33 10.48 5.62
N ILE A 52 -0.22 9.75 5.81
CA ILE A 52 0.76 9.44 4.76
C ILE A 52 1.16 7.96 4.74
N GLY A 53 0.66 7.19 5.70
CA GLY A 53 1.01 5.79 5.94
C GLY A 53 0.59 4.85 4.82
N HIS A 54 -0.55 5.07 4.18
CA HIS A 54 -1.01 4.18 3.13
C HIS A 54 -0.18 4.34 1.86
N TYR A 55 0.11 5.60 1.47
CA TYR A 55 0.99 5.84 0.32
C TYR A 55 2.41 5.34 0.58
N SER A 56 3.01 5.69 1.72
CA SER A 56 4.37 5.26 2.07
C SER A 56 4.53 3.73 2.10
N GLN A 57 3.49 2.99 2.50
CA GLN A 57 3.46 1.53 2.43
C GLN A 57 3.47 1.01 0.99
N ILE A 58 2.75 1.64 0.06
CA ILE A 58 2.68 1.23 -1.35
C ILE A 58 4.04 1.38 -2.03
N VAL A 59 4.75 2.47 -1.73
CA VAL A 59 6.05 2.80 -2.35
C VAL A 59 7.24 2.34 -1.52
N TRP A 60 7.03 1.47 -0.53
CA TRP A 60 8.09 0.95 0.32
C TRP A 60 9.01 -0.01 -0.43
N ALA A 61 10.21 0.45 -0.82
CA ALA A 61 11.06 -0.22 -1.79
C ALA A 61 11.56 -1.61 -1.36
N SER A 62 11.72 -1.85 -0.05
CA SER A 62 12.18 -3.16 0.44
C SER A 62 11.07 -4.22 0.50
N ASN A 63 9.81 -3.85 0.25
CA ASN A 63 8.71 -4.81 0.26
C ASN A 63 8.60 -5.55 -1.08
N SER A 64 8.64 -6.89 -1.03
CA SER A 64 8.59 -7.74 -2.22
C SER A 64 7.32 -8.60 -2.34
N LYS A 65 6.47 -8.61 -1.31
CA LYS A 65 5.26 -9.45 -1.25
C LYS A 65 4.04 -8.62 -0.89
N LEU A 66 2.93 -8.95 -1.55
CA LEU A 66 1.64 -8.30 -1.39
C LEU A 66 0.55 -9.37 -1.46
N GLY A 67 -0.45 -9.26 -0.59
CA GLY A 67 -1.70 -10.02 -0.70
C GLY A 67 -2.87 -9.12 -0.38
N CYS A 68 -3.86 -9.07 -1.26
CA CYS A 68 -5.06 -8.27 -1.05
C CYS A 68 -6.32 -9.13 -1.09
N GLY A 69 -7.37 -8.65 -0.44
CA GLY A 69 -8.72 -9.17 -0.53
C GLY A 69 -9.71 -8.02 -0.66
N TYR A 70 -10.77 -8.27 -1.42
CA TYR A 70 -11.87 -7.33 -1.62
C TYR A 70 -13.16 -8.07 -1.33
N ASN A 71 -13.99 -7.51 -0.45
CA ASN A 71 -15.27 -8.11 -0.11
C ASN A 71 -16.31 -7.01 0.19
N HIS A 72 -17.58 -7.35 0.03
CA HIS A 72 -18.67 -6.55 0.54
C HIS A 72 -18.96 -6.97 1.99
N CYS A 73 -18.97 -6.01 2.89
CA CYS A 73 -19.35 -6.18 4.29
C CYS A 73 -20.62 -5.35 4.56
N ASP A 74 -21.63 -5.93 5.18
CA ASP A 74 -22.92 -5.24 5.41
C ASP A 74 -22.77 -3.95 6.24
N ASN A 75 -21.82 -3.90 7.17
CA ASN A 75 -21.62 -2.77 8.09
C ASN A 75 -20.83 -1.60 7.47
N VAL A 76 -19.86 -1.89 6.60
CA VAL A 76 -18.87 -0.90 6.10
C VAL A 76 -18.87 -0.75 4.58
N GLY A 77 -19.73 -1.48 3.87
CA GLY A 77 -19.80 -1.51 2.42
C GLY A 77 -18.68 -2.34 1.80
N ASN A 78 -18.16 -1.91 0.66
CA ASN A 78 -17.07 -2.59 -0.02
C ASN A 78 -15.73 -2.27 0.67
N LEU A 79 -15.07 -3.32 1.15
CA LEU A 79 -13.82 -3.27 1.87
C LEU A 79 -12.70 -3.85 1.01
N LEU A 80 -11.65 -3.06 0.80
CA LEU A 80 -10.38 -3.48 0.23
C LEU A 80 -9.35 -3.49 1.35
N VAL A 81 -8.66 -4.62 1.49
CA VAL A 81 -7.54 -4.75 2.42
C VAL A 81 -6.34 -5.34 1.69
N CYS A 82 -5.19 -4.73 1.89
CA CYS A 82 -3.90 -5.21 1.38
C CYS A 82 -2.93 -5.37 2.54
N ARG A 83 -2.22 -6.50 2.56
CA ARG A 83 -1.13 -6.80 3.49
C ARG A 83 0.18 -6.91 2.75
N TYR A 84 1.21 -6.39 3.38
CA TYR A 84 2.56 -6.33 2.86
C TYR A 84 3.46 -7.16 3.78
N GLU A 85 4.58 -7.69 3.25
CA GLU A 85 5.55 -8.41 4.09
C GLU A 85 6.30 -7.45 5.02
N THR A 86 6.57 -6.23 4.55
CA THR A 86 7.24 -5.17 5.32
C THR A 86 6.77 -3.80 4.85
N GLY A 87 6.99 -2.79 5.68
CA GLY A 87 6.72 -1.39 5.37
C GLY A 87 6.56 -0.54 6.59
N ASN A 88 6.51 0.78 6.38
CA ASN A 88 6.24 1.78 7.41
C ASN A 88 7.06 1.64 8.70
N ILE A 89 8.29 1.14 8.59
CA ILE A 89 9.17 0.99 9.74
C ILE A 89 9.76 2.37 10.05
N ILE A 90 9.42 2.91 11.22
CA ILE A 90 9.92 4.22 11.65
C ILE A 90 11.46 4.18 11.74
N ASN A 91 12.09 5.27 11.29
CA ASN A 91 13.52 5.46 11.12
C ASN A 91 14.18 4.69 9.96
N TYR A 92 13.41 4.00 9.11
CA TYR A 92 13.93 3.36 7.90
C TYR A 92 13.61 4.19 6.65
N GLN A 93 14.41 3.98 5.60
CA GLN A 93 14.19 4.60 4.29
C GLN A 93 12.97 3.99 3.60
N VAL A 94 12.13 4.84 3.01
CA VAL A 94 10.95 4.41 2.25
C VAL A 94 11.37 3.95 0.85
N TYR A 95 12.07 4.81 0.11
CA TYR A 95 12.75 4.46 -1.14
C TYR A 95 13.93 5.41 -1.42
N GLY A 96 14.87 4.97 -2.24
CA GLY A 96 15.97 5.79 -2.76
C GLY A 96 15.54 6.58 -3.99
N GLU A 97 16.15 7.74 -4.21
CA GLU A 97 16.09 8.36 -5.54
C GLU A 97 16.82 7.46 -6.53
N PRO A 98 16.36 7.35 -7.79
CA PRO A 98 17.12 6.68 -8.82
C PRO A 98 18.49 7.35 -8.92
N ILE A 99 19.55 6.54 -8.83
CA ILE A 99 20.91 7.04 -9.07
C ILE A 99 20.94 7.49 -10.53
N GLN A 100 21.10 8.80 -10.78
CA GLN A 100 21.38 9.30 -12.12
C GLN A 100 22.81 8.89 -12.50
N THR A 101 23.01 7.64 -12.88
CA THR A 101 24.18 7.27 -13.68
C THR A 101 23.92 7.81 -15.07
N ILE A 102 24.52 8.97 -15.39
CA ILE A 102 24.67 9.37 -16.79
C ILE A 102 25.63 8.36 -17.44
N ASP A 103 25.05 7.30 -17.98
CA ASP A 103 25.59 6.54 -19.11
C ASP A 103 24.40 6.05 -19.94
N ASP A 104 23.75 7.02 -20.60
CA ASP A 104 22.77 6.77 -21.67
C ASP A 104 23.51 6.25 -22.92
N THR A 105 24.09 5.05 -22.84
CA THR A 105 24.36 4.24 -24.02
C THR A 105 24.06 2.77 -23.71
N ASN A 106 22.88 2.31 -24.16
CA ASN A 106 22.43 0.91 -24.27
C ASN A 106 21.60 0.31 -23.12
N LEU A 107 20.33 0.73 -22.99
CA LEU A 107 19.29 -0.11 -22.36
C LEU A 107 18.16 -0.39 -23.35
N ASN A 108 18.14 -1.63 -23.85
CA ASN A 108 17.04 -2.19 -24.63
C ASN A 108 15.87 -2.48 -23.69
N SER A 109 14.68 -2.03 -24.07
CA SER A 109 13.42 -2.26 -23.39
C SER A 109 12.96 -3.72 -23.51
N SER A 110 13.42 -4.60 -22.61
CA SER A 110 12.89 -5.97 -22.53
C SER A 110 12.90 -6.62 -21.15
N ASP A 111 12.98 -5.87 -20.05
CA ASP A 111 12.98 -6.48 -18.72
C ASP A 111 11.56 -6.64 -18.15
N GLY A 112 10.95 -7.75 -18.57
CA GLY A 112 10.26 -8.70 -17.69
C GLY A 112 9.12 -8.20 -16.81
N ILE A 113 7.90 -8.12 -17.37
CA ILE A 113 6.68 -8.30 -16.56
C ILE A 113 6.59 -9.79 -16.17
N SER A 114 7.12 -10.13 -15.00
CA SER A 114 6.85 -11.42 -14.35
C SER A 114 5.68 -11.24 -13.39
N ALA A 115 4.47 -11.55 -13.88
CA ALA A 115 3.30 -11.70 -13.05
C ALA A 115 3.48 -12.93 -12.13
N LEU A 116 3.65 -12.71 -10.83
CA LEU A 116 3.59 -13.77 -9.83
C LEU A 116 2.13 -13.98 -9.42
N ILE A 117 1.46 -14.94 -10.06
CA ILE A 117 0.19 -15.50 -9.59
C ILE A 117 0.53 -16.60 -8.57
N TYR A 118 0.31 -16.35 -7.27
CA TYR A 118 0.43 -17.39 -6.25
C TYR A 118 -0.95 -17.73 -5.67
N ASN A 119 -1.27 -19.02 -5.71
CA ASN A 119 -2.52 -19.61 -5.19
C ASN A 119 -2.59 -19.48 -3.65
N LYS A 120 -3.30 -18.47 -3.14
CA LYS A 120 -3.65 -18.33 -1.71
C LYS A 120 -5.10 -17.89 -1.47
N LEU A 121 -6.00 -18.23 -2.40
CA LEU A 121 -7.41 -17.81 -2.41
C LEU A 121 -8.18 -18.20 -1.13
N PHE A 122 -7.89 -19.34 -0.51
CA PHE A 122 -8.67 -19.82 0.65
C PHE A 122 -8.40 -19.05 1.96
N TYR A 123 -7.15 -18.69 2.26
CA TYR A 123 -6.82 -17.97 3.50
C TYR A 123 -7.27 -16.50 3.44
N ASN A 124 -7.20 -15.88 2.27
CA ASN A 124 -7.62 -14.49 2.09
C ASN A 124 -9.15 -14.35 2.26
N MET A 125 -9.93 -15.33 1.83
CA MET A 125 -11.39 -15.29 1.94
C MET A 125 -11.86 -15.39 3.40
N LEU A 126 -11.35 -16.35 4.17
CA LEU A 126 -11.71 -16.52 5.60
C LEU A 126 -11.33 -15.29 6.44
N PHE A 127 -10.19 -14.67 6.15
CA PHE A 127 -9.74 -13.47 6.85
C PHE A 127 -10.66 -12.27 6.56
N MET A 128 -11.06 -12.05 5.30
CA MET A 128 -11.98 -10.96 4.96
C MET A 128 -13.33 -11.10 5.66
N THR A 129 -13.83 -12.33 5.80
CA THR A 129 -15.09 -12.57 6.51
C THR A 129 -14.97 -12.23 8.00
N ILE A 130 -13.88 -12.62 8.66
CA ILE A 130 -13.65 -12.25 10.06
C ILE A 130 -13.52 -10.74 10.21
N LEU A 131 -12.81 -10.07 9.29
CA LEU A 131 -12.62 -8.63 9.35
C LEU A 131 -13.91 -7.85 9.09
N CYS A 132 -14.79 -8.33 8.19
CA CYS A 132 -16.14 -7.77 8.01
C CYS A 132 -17.01 -7.86 9.27
N ILE A 133 -16.75 -8.81 10.17
CA ILE A 133 -17.50 -8.96 11.43
C ILE A 133 -16.95 -8.03 12.51
N LEU A 134 -15.64 -7.73 12.47
CA LEU A 134 -14.95 -6.91 13.47
C LEU A 134 -15.02 -5.39 13.18
N LEU A 135 -15.31 -4.99 11.94
CA LEU A 135 -15.46 -3.61 11.48
C LEU A 135 -16.94 -3.18 11.42
#